data_AF-A0A1G8M8H6-F1
#
_entry.id   AF-A0A1G8M8H6-F1
#
_cell.length_a   1.000
_cell.length_b   1.000
_cell.length_c   1.000
_cell.angle_alpha   90.00
_cell.angle_beta   90.00
_cell.angle_gamma   90.00
#
_symmetry.space_group_name_H-M   'P 1'
#
loop_
_entity.id
_entity.type
_entity.pdbx_description
1 polymer ?
#
loop_
_entity_poly.entity_id
_entity_poly.type
_entity_poly.pdbx_seq_one_letter_code
_entity_poly.pdbx_strand_id
1 'polypeptide(L)'
;MYLNTRKHYLSKSICLSACIGLLSQCLNAMSRFFFSSNLSEPDMLNSTIFVFNISIQIIVILLIAIIFGHSLKQMKNIMSIVMEDDVEKMGLLQKQYIPDGISTLKASDIYSLLEIWASIMIFIQVMSIVSSYQYKRFVSDLYRLIPMDTFEHAVDFSAIYNSTHGFKYIGMFSALIIGIFVSAVFLKDRFLKILSVIITAVFILAFCIFQMITFDMEIKIISIVWTSVIYHGMETIGLLLFSFYLAKHYKGL
;
A
#
# COMPACT_ATOMS: atom_id res chain seq x y z
N MET A 1 6.07 -1.89 -28.95
CA MET A 1 4.72 -1.25 -28.93
C MET A 1 4.86 0.14 -28.35
N TYR A 2 4.37 1.14 -29.08
CA TYR A 2 4.29 2.51 -28.59
C TYR A 2 3.30 2.61 -27.43
N LEU A 3 3.71 3.24 -26.36
CA LEU A 3 2.76 3.87 -25.46
C LEU A 3 2.42 5.23 -26.06
N ASN A 4 1.13 5.49 -26.18
CA ASN A 4 0.68 6.87 -26.31
C ASN A 4 1.27 7.65 -25.12
N THR A 5 2.08 8.67 -25.38
CA THR A 5 2.71 9.50 -24.34
C THR A 5 1.70 10.22 -23.44
N ARG A 6 0.41 10.21 -23.83
CA ARG A 6 -0.71 10.72 -23.03
C ARG A 6 -1.40 9.66 -22.17
N LYS A 7 -1.14 8.36 -22.39
CA LYS A 7 -1.81 7.26 -21.66
C LYS A 7 -0.85 6.63 -20.66
N HIS A 8 -1.22 6.72 -19.40
CA HIS A 8 -0.41 6.31 -18.25
C HIS A 8 -1.14 5.18 -17.52
N TYR A 9 -0.91 3.93 -17.92
CA TYR A 9 -1.73 2.80 -17.46
C TYR A 9 -1.39 2.36 -16.04
N LEU A 10 -0.11 2.10 -15.78
CA LEU A 10 0.39 1.66 -14.49
C LEU A 10 0.29 2.77 -13.45
N SER A 11 0.84 3.95 -13.74
CA SER A 11 0.86 5.04 -12.78
C SER A 11 -0.56 5.49 -12.41
N LYS A 12 -1.49 5.57 -13.38
CA LYS A 12 -2.90 5.88 -13.09
C LYS A 12 -3.56 4.79 -12.24
N SER A 13 -3.28 3.51 -12.51
CA SER A 13 -3.87 2.41 -11.73
C SER A 13 -3.40 2.42 -10.28
N ILE A 14 -2.10 2.66 -10.06
CA ILE A 14 -1.52 2.82 -8.72
C ILE A 14 -2.12 4.05 -8.03
N CYS A 15 -2.19 5.19 -8.72
CA CYS A 15 -2.75 6.44 -8.19
C CYS A 15 -4.21 6.27 -7.74
N LEU A 16 -5.07 5.72 -8.62
CA LEU A 16 -6.47 5.46 -8.30
C LEU A 16 -6.62 4.49 -7.12
N SER A 17 -5.81 3.45 -7.07
CA SER A 17 -5.83 2.48 -5.96
C SER A 17 -5.42 3.14 -4.64
N ALA A 18 -4.39 4.00 -4.66
CA ALA A 18 -3.98 4.77 -3.48
C ALA A 18 -5.05 5.75 -3.02
N CYS A 19 -5.74 6.44 -3.94
CA CYS A 19 -6.87 7.32 -3.62
C CYS A 19 -8.03 6.56 -2.97
N ILE A 20 -8.37 5.37 -3.47
CA ILE A 20 -9.42 4.52 -2.90
C ILE A 20 -9.01 4.02 -1.51
N GLY A 21 -7.74 3.63 -1.33
CA GLY A 21 -7.19 3.28 -0.02
C GLY A 21 -7.30 4.43 0.97
N LEU A 22 -6.93 5.66 0.57
CA LEU A 22 -7.05 6.85 1.41
C LEU A 22 -8.52 7.13 1.78
N LEU A 23 -9.44 7.07 0.82
CA LEU A 23 -10.88 7.24 1.08
C LEU A 23 -11.40 6.20 2.07
N SER A 24 -10.96 4.94 1.92
CA SER A 24 -11.28 3.87 2.86
C SER A 24 -10.79 4.17 4.27
N GLN A 25 -9.59 4.70 4.44
CA GLN A 25 -9.07 5.11 5.76
C GLN A 25 -9.89 6.27 6.34
N CYS A 26 -10.29 7.25 5.53
CA CYS A 26 -11.20 8.32 5.97
C CYS A 26 -12.54 7.76 6.46
N LEU A 27 -13.15 6.83 5.72
CA LEU A 27 -14.40 6.18 6.13
C LEU A 27 -14.24 5.38 7.42
N ASN A 28 -13.11 4.68 7.59
CA ASN A 28 -12.77 3.97 8.82
C ASN A 28 -12.53 4.90 10.01
N ALA A 29 -11.95 6.09 9.79
CA ALA A 29 -11.82 7.09 10.83
C ALA A 29 -13.19 7.65 11.23
N MET A 30 -14.04 7.99 10.25
CA MET A 30 -15.41 8.46 10.47
C MET A 30 -16.25 7.45 11.26
N SER A 31 -16.16 6.16 10.95
CA SER A 31 -16.93 5.14 11.67
C SER A 31 -16.59 5.08 13.16
N ARG A 32 -15.35 5.35 13.55
CA ARG A 32 -14.94 5.41 14.96
C ARG A 32 -15.56 6.58 15.71
N PHE A 33 -15.87 7.68 15.03
CA PHE A 33 -16.60 8.81 15.64
C PHE A 33 -18.07 8.47 15.88
N PHE A 34 -18.71 7.72 14.98
CA PHE A 34 -20.14 7.39 15.09
C PHE A 34 -20.44 6.17 15.98
N PHE A 35 -19.53 5.20 16.05
CA PHE A 35 -19.76 3.92 16.73
C PHE A 35 -18.88 3.71 17.98
N SER A 36 -18.33 4.77 18.57
CA SER A 36 -17.36 4.67 19.67
C SER A 36 -17.87 3.80 20.83
N SER A 37 -17.06 2.84 21.26
CA SER A 37 -17.30 1.98 22.45
C SER A 37 -16.92 2.69 23.75
N ASN A 38 -17.23 2.05 24.87
CA ASN A 38 -16.81 2.43 26.23
C ASN A 38 -15.34 2.89 26.27
N LEU A 39 -15.08 3.97 27.01
CA LEU A 39 -13.79 4.69 27.05
C LEU A 39 -12.56 3.83 27.39
N SER A 40 -12.74 2.70 28.07
CA SER A 40 -11.66 1.84 28.57
C SER A 40 -11.25 0.69 27.64
N GLU A 41 -12.02 0.39 26.60
CA GLU A 41 -11.75 -0.76 25.72
C GLU A 41 -11.14 -0.37 24.37
N PRO A 42 -10.19 -1.15 23.82
CA PRO A 42 -9.68 -0.91 22.47
C PRO A 42 -10.77 -0.98 21.39
N ASP A 43 -10.84 0.05 20.52
CA ASP A 43 -11.85 0.16 19.43
C ASP A 43 -11.99 -1.10 18.56
N MET A 44 -10.94 -1.89 18.40
CA MET A 44 -10.97 -3.11 17.56
C MET A 44 -11.80 -4.25 18.16
N LEU A 45 -12.08 -4.20 19.47
CA LEU A 45 -12.96 -5.15 20.14
C LEU A 45 -14.43 -4.87 19.82
N ASN A 46 -14.77 -3.62 19.46
CA ASN A 46 -16.10 -3.27 19.00
C ASN A 46 -16.42 -4.00 17.69
N SER A 47 -17.36 -4.95 17.77
CA SER A 47 -17.76 -5.78 16.63
C SER A 47 -18.36 -4.98 15.48
N THR A 48 -19.08 -3.90 15.76
CA THR A 48 -19.67 -3.04 14.73
C THR A 48 -18.58 -2.31 13.93
N ILE A 49 -17.63 -1.67 14.62
CA ILE A 49 -16.48 -1.01 13.97
C ILE A 49 -15.67 -2.03 13.15
N PHE A 50 -15.45 -3.21 13.71
CA PHE A 50 -14.69 -4.26 13.04
C PHE A 50 -15.37 -4.76 11.77
N VAL A 51 -16.67 -5.10 11.82
CA VAL A 51 -17.43 -5.58 10.65
C VAL A 51 -17.50 -4.50 9.58
N PHE A 52 -17.69 -3.24 9.96
CA PHE A 52 -17.65 -2.12 9.03
C PHE A 52 -16.28 -1.99 8.33
N ASN A 53 -15.19 -2.11 9.09
CA ASN A 53 -13.83 -2.05 8.55
C ASN A 53 -13.56 -3.18 7.54
N ILE A 54 -13.92 -4.42 7.88
CA ILE A 54 -13.78 -5.57 6.98
C ILE A 54 -14.61 -5.37 5.71
N SER A 55 -15.84 -4.87 5.84
CA SER A 55 -16.72 -4.62 4.68
C SER A 55 -16.10 -3.60 3.73
N ILE A 56 -15.55 -2.51 4.25
CA ILE A 56 -14.82 -1.52 3.45
C ILE A 56 -13.62 -2.16 2.76
N GLN A 57 -12.80 -2.95 3.47
CA GLN A 57 -11.61 -3.57 2.87
C GLN A 57 -11.98 -4.51 1.71
N ILE A 58 -13.07 -5.29 1.83
CA ILE A 58 -13.57 -6.12 0.73
C ILE A 58 -13.94 -5.28 -0.48
N ILE A 59 -14.64 -4.15 -0.29
CA ILE A 59 -14.98 -3.23 -1.38
C ILE A 59 -13.71 -2.67 -2.03
N VAL A 60 -12.70 -2.29 -1.25
CA VAL A 60 -11.41 -1.80 -1.76
C VAL A 60 -10.72 -2.86 -2.63
N ILE A 61 -10.68 -4.13 -2.19
CA ILE A 61 -10.10 -5.24 -2.97
C ILE A 61 -10.78 -5.35 -4.33
N LEU A 62 -12.12 -5.34 -4.36
CA LEU A 62 -12.89 -5.43 -5.59
C LEU A 62 -12.60 -4.26 -6.53
N LEU A 63 -12.54 -3.03 -5.99
CA LEU A 63 -12.24 -1.85 -6.79
C LEU A 63 -10.82 -1.88 -7.37
N ILE A 64 -9.82 -2.30 -6.59
CA ILE A 64 -8.44 -2.48 -7.07
C ILE A 64 -8.41 -3.51 -8.20
N ALA A 65 -9.07 -4.65 -8.02
CA ALA A 65 -9.15 -5.69 -9.06
C ALA A 65 -9.78 -5.18 -10.35
N ILE A 66 -10.85 -4.37 -10.26
CA ILE A 66 -11.50 -3.74 -11.41
C ILE A 66 -10.56 -2.75 -12.11
N ILE A 67 -9.87 -1.89 -11.35
CA ILE A 67 -8.95 -0.89 -11.90
C ILE A 67 -7.82 -1.56 -12.67
N PHE A 68 -7.10 -2.48 -12.04
CA PHE A 68 -5.99 -3.17 -12.68
C PHE A 68 -6.46 -4.10 -13.80
N GLY A 69 -7.57 -4.81 -13.62
CA GLY A 69 -8.14 -5.67 -14.66
C GLY A 69 -8.54 -4.89 -15.92
N HIS A 70 -9.09 -3.69 -15.75
CA HIS A 70 -9.37 -2.79 -16.87
C HIS A 70 -8.11 -2.36 -17.60
N SER A 71 -7.07 -1.92 -16.87
CA SER A 71 -5.79 -1.50 -17.45
C SER A 71 -5.06 -2.63 -18.16
N LEU A 72 -5.07 -3.84 -17.58
CA LEU A 72 -4.50 -5.04 -18.19
C LEU A 72 -5.22 -5.41 -19.49
N LYS A 73 -6.57 -5.38 -19.50
CA LYS A 73 -7.35 -5.64 -20.71
C LYS A 73 -7.05 -4.63 -21.81
N GLN A 74 -6.93 -3.35 -21.46
CA GLN A 74 -6.56 -2.31 -22.42
C GLN A 74 -5.17 -2.54 -22.99
N MET A 75 -4.18 -2.87 -22.15
CA MET A 75 -2.81 -3.14 -22.60
C MET A 75 -2.74 -4.36 -23.51
N LYS A 76 -3.41 -5.46 -23.13
CA LYS A 76 -3.48 -6.69 -23.93
C LYS A 76 -4.07 -6.45 -25.32
N ASN A 77 -5.17 -5.68 -25.40
CA ASN A 77 -5.78 -5.33 -26.67
C ASN A 77 -4.85 -4.52 -27.58
N ILE A 78 -4.04 -3.61 -27.02
CA ILE A 78 -3.12 -2.83 -27.84
C ILE A 78 -1.94 -3.69 -28.32
N MET A 79 -1.47 -4.62 -27.48
CA MET A 79 -0.44 -5.57 -27.87
C MET A 79 -0.89 -6.51 -29.00
N SER A 80 -2.17 -6.91 -29.05
CA SER A 80 -2.68 -7.82 -30.07
C SER A 80 -2.92 -7.22 -31.46
N ILE A 81 -2.86 -5.89 -31.61
CA ILE A 81 -3.16 -5.19 -32.88
C ILE A 81 -1.92 -5.11 -33.80
N VAL A 82 -0.71 -5.28 -33.27
CA VAL A 82 0.55 -5.07 -34.01
C VAL A 82 1.17 -6.41 -34.40
N MET A 83 1.54 -6.57 -35.68
CA MET A 83 2.25 -7.77 -36.15
C MET A 83 3.69 -7.80 -35.64
N GLU A 84 4.24 -8.98 -35.34
CA GLU A 84 5.57 -9.13 -34.74
C GLU A 84 6.69 -8.44 -35.55
N ASP A 85 6.62 -8.49 -36.88
CA ASP A 85 7.60 -7.89 -37.80
C ASP A 85 7.70 -6.36 -37.70
N ASP A 86 6.63 -5.70 -37.24
CA ASP A 86 6.59 -4.24 -37.10
C ASP A 86 7.14 -3.76 -35.75
N VAL A 87 7.24 -4.66 -34.76
CA VAL A 87 7.67 -4.32 -33.39
C VAL A 87 9.12 -3.84 -33.36
N GLU A 88 9.99 -4.47 -34.13
CA GLU A 88 11.43 -4.16 -34.15
C GLU A 88 11.72 -2.86 -34.91
N LYS A 89 11.11 -2.68 -36.08
CA LYS A 89 11.22 -1.45 -36.89
C LYS A 89 10.73 -0.22 -36.13
N MET A 90 9.62 -0.37 -35.40
CA MET A 90 9.08 0.70 -34.56
C MET A 90 10.00 1.07 -33.38
N GLY A 91 10.67 0.08 -32.78
CA GLY A 91 11.64 0.32 -31.70
C GLY A 91 12.88 1.10 -32.16
N LEU A 92 13.37 0.80 -33.37
CA LEU A 92 14.47 1.54 -34.00
C LEU A 92 14.10 3.00 -34.26
N LEU A 93 12.90 3.26 -34.81
CA LEU A 93 12.39 4.62 -35.02
C LEU A 93 12.30 5.40 -33.69
N GLN A 94 11.84 4.77 -32.62
CA GLN A 94 11.69 5.45 -31.33
C GLN A 94 13.03 5.85 -30.72
N LYS A 95 14.05 4.99 -30.83
CA LYS A 95 15.42 5.31 -30.40
C LYS A 95 16.02 6.47 -31.22
N GLN A 96 15.60 6.60 -32.48
CA GLN A 96 16.04 7.68 -33.37
C GLN A 96 15.38 9.03 -33.04
N TYR A 97 14.10 9.04 -32.65
CA TYR A 97 13.35 10.28 -32.37
C TYR A 97 13.30 10.67 -30.88
N ILE A 98 13.65 9.78 -29.95
CA ILE A 98 13.75 10.05 -28.51
C ILE A 98 15.12 9.54 -28.00
N PRO A 99 16.23 10.19 -28.40
CA PRO A 99 17.57 9.68 -28.15
C PRO A 99 18.00 9.74 -26.67
N ASP A 100 17.52 10.73 -25.89
CA ASP A 100 18.07 11.04 -24.57
C ASP A 100 17.02 11.20 -23.44
N GLY A 101 16.56 10.10 -22.83
CA GLY A 101 16.17 10.19 -21.41
C GLY A 101 14.87 9.56 -20.96
N ILE A 102 14.19 8.76 -21.78
CA ILE A 102 13.07 7.95 -21.29
C ILE A 102 13.37 6.52 -21.68
N SER A 103 13.52 5.65 -20.67
CA SER A 103 13.56 4.20 -20.89
C SER A 103 12.34 3.84 -21.74
N THR A 104 12.55 3.55 -23.02
CA THR A 104 11.50 3.15 -23.95
C THR A 104 11.10 1.73 -23.63
N LEU A 105 10.39 1.58 -22.50
CA LEU A 105 9.87 0.29 -22.07
C LEU A 105 8.96 -0.27 -23.16
N LYS A 106 9.13 -1.56 -23.42
CA LYS A 106 8.22 -2.29 -24.29
C LYS A 106 6.88 -2.41 -23.57
N ALA A 107 5.79 -2.48 -24.32
CA ALA A 107 4.49 -2.69 -23.69
C ALA A 107 4.37 -4.02 -22.95
N SER A 108 5.14 -5.04 -23.36
CA SER A 108 5.31 -6.27 -22.59
C SER A 108 5.82 -6.00 -21.18
N ASP A 109 6.80 -5.10 -21.03
CA ASP A 109 7.37 -4.76 -19.73
C ASP A 109 6.33 -4.05 -18.84
N ILE A 110 5.50 -3.20 -19.44
CA ILE A 110 4.44 -2.48 -18.73
C ILE A 110 3.28 -3.39 -18.38
N TYR A 111 2.94 -4.32 -19.26
CA TYR A 111 1.98 -5.36 -18.96
C TYR A 111 2.45 -6.19 -17.77
N SER A 112 3.71 -6.65 -17.77
CA SER A 112 4.28 -7.36 -16.62
C SER A 112 4.31 -6.52 -15.34
N LEU A 113 4.67 -5.24 -15.43
CA LEU A 113 4.62 -4.34 -14.27
C LEU A 113 3.19 -4.15 -13.75
N LEU A 114 2.18 -4.05 -14.64
CA LEU A 114 0.78 -3.99 -14.26
C LEU A 114 0.34 -5.27 -13.53
N GLU A 115 0.74 -6.44 -14.00
CA GLU A 115 0.42 -7.72 -13.34
C GLU A 115 1.05 -7.79 -11.94
N ILE A 116 2.34 -7.44 -11.84
CA ILE A 116 3.07 -7.43 -10.57
C ILE A 116 2.40 -6.48 -9.57
N TRP A 117 2.10 -5.25 -9.98
CA TRP A 117 1.43 -4.29 -9.10
C TRP A 117 -0.01 -4.68 -8.77
N ALA A 118 -0.75 -5.28 -9.70
CA ALA A 118 -2.08 -5.81 -9.41
C ALA A 118 -2.02 -6.88 -8.31
N SER A 119 -1.09 -7.84 -8.44
CA SER A 119 -0.88 -8.89 -7.45
C SER A 119 -0.47 -8.32 -6.10
N ILE A 120 0.47 -7.38 -6.07
CA ILE A 120 0.94 -6.74 -4.82
C ILE A 120 -0.19 -5.99 -4.13
N MET A 121 -0.94 -5.16 -4.87
CA MET A 121 -2.01 -4.34 -4.27
C MET A 121 -3.13 -5.21 -3.71
N ILE A 122 -3.53 -6.27 -4.42
CA ILE A 122 -4.52 -7.24 -3.92
C ILE A 122 -3.97 -7.99 -2.71
N PHE A 123 -2.73 -8.49 -2.80
CA PHE A 123 -2.08 -9.23 -1.70
C PHE A 123 -2.03 -8.40 -0.41
N ILE A 124 -1.64 -7.14 -0.49
CA ILE A 124 -1.59 -6.23 0.66
C ILE A 124 -2.96 -6.13 1.33
N GLN A 125 -4.02 -5.93 0.56
CA GLN A 125 -5.36 -5.81 1.13
C GLN A 125 -5.87 -7.12 1.74
N VAL A 126 -5.60 -8.26 1.10
CA VAL A 126 -5.93 -9.58 1.67
C VAL A 126 -5.16 -9.83 2.96
N MET A 127 -3.86 -9.52 2.99
CA MET A 127 -3.04 -9.62 4.19
C MET A 127 -3.50 -8.66 5.29
N SER A 128 -4.01 -7.48 4.94
CA SER A 128 -4.61 -6.54 5.89
C SER A 128 -5.84 -7.12 6.57
N ILE A 129 -6.72 -7.81 5.82
CA ILE A 129 -7.88 -8.51 6.38
C ILE A 129 -7.41 -9.61 7.33
N VAL A 130 -6.58 -10.54 6.86
CA VAL A 130 -6.08 -11.67 7.65
C VAL A 130 -5.42 -11.17 8.93
N SER A 131 -4.51 -10.20 8.80
CA SER A 131 -3.80 -9.64 9.94
C SER A 131 -4.76 -8.92 10.89
N SER A 132 -5.80 -8.24 10.40
CA SER A 132 -6.78 -7.58 11.26
C SER A 132 -7.63 -8.58 12.06
N TYR A 133 -8.01 -9.73 11.48
CA TYR A 133 -8.67 -10.81 12.22
C TYR A 133 -7.76 -11.41 13.30
N GLN A 134 -6.53 -11.77 12.93
CA GLN A 134 -5.57 -12.33 13.87
C GLN A 134 -5.22 -11.34 14.98
N TYR A 135 -5.06 -10.07 14.63
CA TYR A 135 -4.76 -9.01 15.57
C TYR A 135 -5.92 -8.76 16.54
N LYS A 136 -7.17 -8.73 16.05
CA LYS A 136 -8.35 -8.64 16.94
C LYS A 136 -8.40 -9.81 17.92
N ARG A 137 -8.14 -11.04 17.45
CA ARG A 137 -8.12 -12.22 18.31
C ARG A 137 -7.02 -12.11 19.36
N PHE A 138 -5.80 -11.78 18.95
CA PHE A 138 -4.67 -11.57 19.85
C PHE A 138 -4.98 -10.53 20.92
N VAL A 139 -5.51 -9.35 20.54
CA VAL A 139 -5.86 -8.28 21.49
C VAL A 139 -7.00 -8.70 22.41
N SER A 140 -8.00 -9.44 21.91
CA SER A 140 -9.08 -9.98 22.74
C SER A 140 -8.57 -10.98 23.77
N ASP A 141 -7.64 -11.86 23.38
CA ASP A 141 -7.06 -12.86 24.29
C ASP A 141 -6.14 -12.18 25.31
N LEU A 142 -5.35 -11.19 24.88
CA LEU A 142 -4.50 -10.39 25.76
C LEU A 142 -5.33 -9.60 26.80
N TYR A 143 -6.43 -8.97 26.38
CA TYR A 143 -7.30 -8.21 27.28
C TYR A 143 -7.99 -9.11 28.32
N ARG A 144 -8.27 -10.38 27.98
CA ARG A 144 -8.80 -11.36 28.94
C ARG A 144 -7.77 -11.80 29.97
N LEU A 145 -6.49 -11.86 29.58
CA LEU A 145 -5.39 -12.25 30.47
C LEU A 145 -4.90 -11.10 31.34
N ILE A 146 -4.86 -9.89 30.77
CA ILE A 146 -4.38 -8.66 31.41
C ILE A 146 -5.43 -7.56 31.15
N PRO A 147 -6.51 -7.54 31.93
CA PRO A 147 -7.53 -6.49 31.81
C PRO A 147 -6.92 -5.13 32.14
N MET A 148 -7.28 -4.08 31.40
CA MET A 148 -6.76 -2.73 31.64
C MET A 148 -7.47 -1.99 32.79
N ASP A 149 -7.84 -2.71 33.86
CA ASP A 149 -8.58 -2.20 35.01
C ASP A 149 -7.68 -1.51 36.05
N THR A 150 -6.39 -1.88 36.07
CA THR A 150 -5.37 -1.27 36.93
C THR A 150 -4.27 -0.60 36.10
N PHE A 151 -3.54 0.34 36.72
CA PHE A 151 -2.43 1.02 36.07
C PHE A 151 -1.31 0.04 35.65
N GLU A 152 -0.95 -0.90 36.52
CA GLU A 152 0.10 -1.89 36.25
C GLU A 152 -0.26 -2.77 35.05
N HIS A 153 -1.49 -3.32 35.03
CA HIS A 153 -1.98 -4.07 33.89
C HIS A 153 -2.05 -3.24 32.60
N ALA A 154 -2.44 -1.97 32.69
CA ALA A 154 -2.49 -1.10 31.52
C ALA A 154 -1.09 -0.84 30.92
N VAL A 155 -0.06 -0.74 31.77
CA VAL A 155 1.35 -0.62 31.36
C VAL A 155 1.81 -1.90 30.67
N ASP A 156 1.60 -3.07 31.29
CA ASP A 156 2.00 -4.37 30.74
C ASP A 156 1.29 -4.69 29.42
N PHE A 157 -0.02 -4.45 29.37
CA PHE A 157 -0.82 -4.59 28.16
C PHE A 157 -0.26 -3.71 27.05
N SER A 158 0.02 -2.43 27.34
CA SER A 158 0.53 -1.47 26.36
C SER A 158 1.93 -1.85 25.84
N ALA A 159 2.80 -2.38 26.70
CA ALA A 159 4.13 -2.84 26.32
C ALA A 159 4.06 -4.03 25.35
N ILE A 160 3.26 -5.05 25.67
CA ILE A 160 3.05 -6.22 24.82
C ILE A 160 2.39 -5.81 23.51
N TYR A 161 1.34 -4.98 23.57
CA TYR A 161 0.65 -4.45 22.41
C TYR A 161 1.62 -3.71 21.48
N ASN A 162 2.45 -2.81 22.01
CA ASN A 162 3.43 -2.07 21.21
C ASN A 162 4.44 -3.00 20.51
N SER A 163 5.00 -3.96 21.25
CA SER A 163 5.99 -4.91 20.70
C SER A 163 5.44 -5.79 19.58
N THR A 164 4.13 -6.06 19.59
CA THR A 164 3.47 -6.96 18.64
C THR A 164 2.81 -6.23 17.47
N HIS A 165 2.46 -4.95 17.63
CA HIS A 165 1.73 -4.17 16.62
C HIS A 165 2.50 -4.04 15.30
N GLY A 166 3.83 -3.94 15.35
CA GLY A 166 4.67 -3.85 14.15
C GLY A 166 4.57 -5.05 13.22
N PHE A 167 4.39 -6.26 13.77
CA PHE A 167 4.35 -7.50 12.98
C PHE A 167 3.17 -7.54 12.01
N LYS A 168 2.08 -6.80 12.31
CA LYS A 168 0.96 -6.62 11.40
C LYS A 168 1.40 -6.06 10.04
N TYR A 169 2.37 -5.16 10.04
CA TYR A 169 2.71 -4.35 8.86
C TYR A 169 3.87 -4.89 8.05
N ILE A 170 4.73 -5.74 8.62
CA ILE A 170 5.98 -6.16 7.99
C ILE A 170 5.75 -6.79 6.61
N GLY A 171 4.82 -7.75 6.49
CA GLY A 171 4.55 -8.44 5.22
C GLY A 171 3.98 -7.52 4.14
N MET A 172 3.06 -6.63 4.52
CA MET A 172 2.44 -5.67 3.60
C MET A 172 3.46 -4.61 3.15
N PHE A 173 4.26 -4.10 4.09
CA PHE A 173 5.33 -3.15 3.81
C PHE A 173 6.38 -3.77 2.88
N SER A 174 6.84 -5.00 3.15
CA SER A 174 7.78 -5.72 2.29
C SER A 174 7.24 -5.87 0.86
N ALA A 175 5.95 -6.18 0.70
CA ALA A 175 5.33 -6.28 -0.63
C ALA A 175 5.39 -4.95 -1.41
N LEU A 176 5.10 -3.81 -0.74
CA LEU A 176 5.23 -2.48 -1.35
C LEU A 176 6.66 -2.18 -1.78
N ILE A 177 7.63 -2.42 -0.90
CA ILE A 177 9.05 -2.21 -1.19
C ILE A 177 9.53 -3.07 -2.35
N ILE A 178 9.13 -4.34 -2.39
CA ILE A 178 9.42 -5.24 -3.52
C ILE A 178 8.83 -4.69 -4.81
N GLY A 179 7.58 -4.20 -4.80
CA GLY A 179 6.96 -3.57 -5.97
C GLY A 179 7.75 -2.37 -6.49
N ILE A 180 8.18 -1.48 -5.60
CA ILE A 180 9.01 -0.32 -5.95
C ILE A 180 10.37 -0.77 -6.50
N PHE A 181 11.02 -1.72 -5.83
CA PHE A 181 12.35 -2.20 -6.20
C PHE A 181 12.33 -2.92 -7.57
N VAL A 182 11.35 -3.80 -7.79
CA VAL A 182 11.17 -4.47 -9.08
C VAL A 182 10.91 -3.43 -10.18
N SER A 183 10.05 -2.45 -9.93
CA SER A 183 9.84 -1.33 -10.86
C SER A 183 11.16 -0.62 -11.17
N ALA A 184 11.96 -0.32 -10.14
CA ALA A 184 13.25 0.32 -10.30
C ALA A 184 14.25 -0.52 -11.12
N VAL A 185 14.21 -1.85 -11.01
CA VAL A 185 15.03 -2.77 -11.82
C VAL A 185 14.59 -2.72 -13.28
N PHE A 186 13.29 -2.85 -13.57
CA PHE A 186 12.75 -2.78 -14.93
C PHE A 186 13.04 -1.43 -15.60
N LEU A 187 12.89 -0.34 -14.84
CA LEU A 187 13.12 1.02 -15.32
C LEU A 187 14.60 1.39 -15.40
N LYS A 188 15.51 0.55 -14.87
CA LYS A 188 16.93 0.84 -14.64
C LYS A 188 17.16 2.13 -13.84
N ASP A 189 16.24 2.43 -12.93
CA ASP A 189 16.22 3.65 -12.14
C ASP A 189 17.08 3.48 -10.87
N ARG A 190 18.18 4.22 -10.77
CA ARG A 190 19.05 4.19 -9.57
C ARG A 190 18.40 4.92 -8.38
N PHE A 191 17.65 5.99 -8.63
CA PHE A 191 17.00 6.76 -7.57
C PHE A 191 15.97 5.90 -6.82
N LEU A 192 15.09 5.20 -7.53
CA LEU A 192 14.11 4.31 -6.90
C LEU A 192 14.75 3.14 -6.13
N LYS A 193 15.89 2.60 -6.60
CA LYS A 193 16.65 1.58 -5.86
C LYS A 193 17.19 2.12 -4.55
N ILE A 194 17.81 3.29 -4.56
CA ILE A 194 18.34 3.92 -3.34
C ILE A 194 17.19 4.27 -2.39
N LEU A 195 16.11 4.86 -2.91
CA LEU A 195 14.95 5.25 -2.12
C LEU A 195 14.31 4.05 -1.41
N SER A 196 14.12 2.93 -2.10
CA SER A 196 13.55 1.71 -1.48
C SER A 196 14.43 1.16 -0.36
N VAL A 197 15.76 1.20 -0.51
CA VAL A 197 16.70 0.82 0.56
C VAL A 197 16.60 1.76 1.77
N ILE A 198 16.56 3.08 1.53
CA ILE A 198 16.44 4.09 2.60
C ILE A 198 15.12 3.90 3.36
N ILE A 199 13.99 3.77 2.66
CA ILE A 199 12.68 3.58 3.29
C ILE A 199 12.66 2.28 4.11
N THR A 200 13.29 1.21 3.61
CA THR A 200 13.42 -0.06 4.35
C THR A 200 14.24 0.11 5.62
N ALA A 201 15.38 0.82 5.56
CA ALA A 201 16.21 1.09 6.74
C ALA A 201 15.45 1.91 7.79
N VAL A 202 14.70 2.94 7.37
CA VAL A 202 13.85 3.75 8.26
C VAL A 202 12.76 2.89 8.91
N PHE A 203 12.12 1.99 8.17
CA PHE A 203 11.11 1.08 8.72
C PHE A 203 11.71 0.11 9.73
N ILE A 204 12.89 -0.48 9.46
CA ILE A 204 13.58 -1.38 10.40
C ILE A 204 13.97 -0.63 11.67
N LEU A 205 14.53 0.59 11.56
CA LEU A 205 14.84 1.41 12.73
C LEU A 205 13.59 1.71 13.55
N ALA A 206 12.46 2.01 12.89
CA ALA A 206 11.20 2.23 13.58
C ALA A 206 10.64 0.98 14.24
N PHE A 207 10.85 -0.18 13.64
CA PHE A 207 10.43 -1.46 14.19
C PHE A 207 11.28 -1.86 15.41
N CYS A 208 12.59 -1.61 15.37
CA CYS A 208 13.52 -2.07 16.40
C CYS A 208 13.70 -1.07 17.56
N ILE A 209 13.58 0.23 17.31
CA ILE A 209 14.01 1.28 18.25
C ILE A 209 12.84 2.15 18.72
N PHE A 210 11.92 2.52 17.83
CA PHE A 210 10.88 3.48 18.18
C PHE A 210 9.71 2.83 18.91
N GLN A 211 9.39 3.35 20.09
CA GLN A 211 8.24 2.92 20.89
C GLN A 211 6.97 3.68 20.51
N MET A 212 5.82 3.11 20.89
CA MET A 212 4.51 3.75 20.79
C MET A 212 4.49 5.06 21.58
N ILE A 213 3.94 6.12 20.98
CA ILE A 213 3.72 7.41 21.64
C ILE A 213 2.22 7.55 21.88
N THR A 214 1.84 7.86 23.11
CA THR A 214 0.45 8.07 23.50
C THR A 214 0.18 9.56 23.71
N PHE A 215 -0.88 10.05 23.09
CA PHE A 215 -1.41 11.39 23.24
C PHE A 215 -2.71 11.31 24.04
N ASP A 216 -2.76 12.03 25.15
CA ASP A 216 -4.00 12.23 25.90
C ASP A 216 -4.70 13.47 25.34
N MET A 217 -5.81 13.28 24.64
CA MET A 217 -6.69 14.38 24.25
C MET A 217 -7.93 14.32 25.13
N GLU A 218 -8.50 15.49 25.46
CA GLU A 218 -9.65 15.63 26.37
C GLU A 218 -10.84 14.70 26.07
N ILE A 219 -10.95 14.20 24.83
CA ILE A 219 -12.04 13.33 24.34
C ILE A 219 -11.59 11.86 24.24
N LYS A 220 -10.30 11.58 24.02
CA LYS A 220 -9.80 10.23 23.74
C LYS A 220 -8.29 10.12 23.87
N ILE A 221 -7.83 9.00 24.42
CA ILE A 221 -6.42 8.59 24.38
C ILE A 221 -6.10 7.99 23.01
N ILE A 222 -5.11 8.56 22.30
CA ILE A 222 -4.62 8.06 21.02
C ILE A 222 -3.19 7.55 21.18
N SER A 223 -3.00 6.25 20.95
CA SER A 223 -1.67 5.64 20.91
C SER A 223 -1.23 5.41 19.46
N ILE A 224 -0.06 5.95 19.10
CA ILE A 224 0.52 5.90 17.76
C ILE A 224 1.75 5.01 17.76
N VAL A 225 1.76 4.01 16.87
CA VAL A 225 2.91 3.13 16.63
C VAL A 225 3.60 3.56 15.34
N TRP A 226 4.89 3.85 15.39
CA TRP A 226 5.64 4.39 14.23
C TRP A 226 5.64 3.49 13.00
N THR A 227 5.69 2.17 13.19
CA THR A 227 5.60 1.20 12.07
C THR A 227 4.28 1.32 11.32
N SER A 228 3.18 1.60 12.03
CA SER A 228 1.86 1.86 11.44
C SER A 228 1.85 3.16 10.64
N VAL A 229 2.43 4.24 11.19
CA VAL A 229 2.54 5.54 10.52
C VAL A 229 3.34 5.42 9.23
N ILE A 230 4.50 4.77 9.28
CA ILE A 230 5.36 4.60 8.09
C ILE A 230 4.64 3.73 7.05
N TYR A 231 4.03 2.63 7.47
CA TYR A 231 3.29 1.76 6.56
C TYR A 231 2.14 2.51 5.87
N HIS A 232 1.24 3.13 6.64
CA HIS A 232 0.09 3.83 6.07
C HIS A 232 0.49 5.08 5.27
N GLY A 233 1.54 5.78 5.70
CA GLY A 233 2.13 6.88 4.95
C GLY A 233 2.68 6.41 3.59
N MET A 234 3.33 5.24 3.55
CA MET A 234 3.81 4.63 2.31
C MET A 234 2.64 4.15 1.42
N GLU A 235 1.68 3.43 1.98
CA GLU A 235 0.49 2.92 1.28
C GLU A 235 -0.34 4.06 0.65
N THR A 236 -0.36 5.24 1.26
CA THR A 236 -1.14 6.39 0.79
C THR A 236 -0.27 7.40 0.03
N ILE A 237 0.38 8.31 0.77
CA ILE A 237 1.19 9.40 0.24
C ILE A 237 2.34 8.86 -0.61
N GLY A 238 3.01 7.81 -0.13
CA GLY A 238 4.12 7.20 -0.85
C GLY A 238 3.72 6.64 -2.21
N LEU A 239 2.61 5.89 -2.29
CA LEU A 239 2.10 5.37 -3.58
C LEU A 239 1.61 6.49 -4.51
N LEU A 240 0.99 7.55 -3.96
CA LEU A 240 0.63 8.73 -4.74
C LEU A 240 1.88 9.40 -5.35
N LEU A 241 2.88 9.69 -4.53
CA LEU A 241 4.14 10.28 -4.99
C LEU A 241 4.87 9.38 -5.99
N PHE A 242 4.88 8.07 -5.73
CA PHE A 242 5.43 7.08 -6.65
C PHE A 242 4.69 7.10 -7.99
N SER A 243 3.37 7.16 -7.99
CA SER A 243 2.58 7.24 -9.23
C SER A 243 2.87 8.53 -10.02
N PHE A 244 2.99 9.68 -9.34
CA PHE A 244 3.35 10.93 -10.00
C PHE A 244 4.78 10.91 -10.54
N TYR A 245 5.71 10.34 -9.79
CA TYR A 245 7.09 10.14 -10.23
C TYR A 245 7.13 9.30 -11.52
N LEU A 246 6.42 8.17 -11.54
CA LEU A 246 6.31 7.30 -12.71
C LEU A 246 5.71 8.05 -13.91
N ALA A 247 4.59 8.74 -13.73
CA ALA A 247 3.93 9.48 -14.80
C ALA A 247 4.82 10.59 -15.38
N LYS A 248 5.58 11.28 -14.53
CA LYS A 248 6.43 12.41 -14.94
C LYS A 248 7.70 11.94 -15.65
N HIS A 249 8.38 10.91 -15.13
CA HIS A 249 9.69 10.47 -15.62
C HIS A 249 9.59 9.39 -16.70
N TYR A 250 8.49 8.63 -16.77
CA TYR A 250 8.32 7.52 -17.69
C TYR A 250 7.03 7.71 -18.51
N LYS A 251 7.16 8.33 -19.68
CA LYS A 251 6.02 8.56 -20.59
C LYS A 251 5.40 7.23 -21.00
N GLY A 252 4.08 7.13 -20.83
CA GLY A 252 3.34 5.92 -21.16
C GLY A 252 3.17 4.93 -20.00
N LEU A 253 3.92 5.09 -18.91
CA LEU A 253 3.79 4.27 -17.71
C LEU A 253 2.59 4.70 -16.88
#